data_AF-A0A292S8R6-F1
#
_entry.id   AF-A0A292S8R6-F1
#
_cell.length_a   1.000
_cell.length_b   1.000
_cell.length_c   1.000
_cell.angle_alpha   90.00
_cell.angle_beta   90.00
_cell.angle_gamma   90.00
#
_symmetry.space_group_name_H-M   'P 1'
#
loop_
_entity.id
_entity.type
_entity.pdbx_description
1 polymer ?
#
loop_
_entity_poly.entity_id
_entity_poly.type
_entity_poly.pdbx_seq_one_letter_code
_entity_poly.pdbx_strand_id
1 'polypeptide(L)'
;MKNIKFGFTLGEVLCALGIIGICTALALTTMKPAEKKATKYLYMNAYNSLEKAYYNSVLIGKNPFREEPDETGNVLIHSDTEDTGTQLLCEGLTTYINTATNKKDADDDFSTTCSSTKLTSEMAEPEDFTDDNVQFIASNGMKFYISKLITKDDLKFYLVFVDINGSKKPNSIEYTYKFTHIESEKKAEKNRIEPDIYAFAILDTGRICPIGIPEYDSNVLTARFAYFTDSGDPLYTHKSMAYYQAKGAAWGYYSGTKPDPMEYNPDEPFTMNDAIRAAINSGSKIVSDFPDLKSLEPSSLSGSAPYHCSNEDLESCYIFLDEYRQ
;
A
#
# COMPACT_ATOMS: atom_id res chain seq x y z
N MET A 1 13.40 18.87 -60.61
CA MET A 1 12.65 19.67 -59.61
C MET A 1 13.47 19.75 -58.34
N LYS A 2 13.88 20.95 -57.91
CA LYS A 2 14.64 21.18 -56.67
C LYS A 2 13.62 21.48 -55.56
N ASN A 3 13.56 20.65 -54.52
CA ASN A 3 12.73 20.90 -53.34
C ASN A 3 13.31 22.09 -52.56
N ILE A 4 12.71 23.27 -52.70
CA ILE A 4 13.02 24.43 -51.86
C ILE A 4 12.34 24.20 -50.51
N LYS A 5 13.12 23.84 -49.49
CA LYS A 5 12.63 23.80 -48.10
C LYS A 5 12.51 25.24 -47.61
N PHE A 6 11.29 25.72 -47.38
CA PHE A 6 11.06 27.01 -46.72
C PHE A 6 11.61 26.92 -45.28
N GLY A 7 12.57 27.79 -44.96
CA GLY A 7 13.05 27.98 -43.60
C GLY A 7 12.19 29.02 -42.89
N PHE A 8 11.85 28.76 -41.62
CA PHE A 8 11.13 29.72 -40.79
C PHE A 8 11.97 30.97 -40.53
N THR A 9 11.32 32.12 -40.45
CA THR A 9 11.99 33.37 -40.08
C THR A 9 12.36 33.36 -38.60
N LEU A 10 13.40 34.10 -38.22
CA LEU A 10 13.82 34.21 -36.82
C LEU A 10 12.67 34.69 -35.90
N GLY A 11 11.83 35.60 -36.40
CA GLY A 11 10.67 36.10 -35.66
C GLY A 11 9.61 35.03 -35.40
N GLU A 12 9.30 34.18 -36.39
CA GLU A 12 8.35 33.07 -36.22
C GLU A 12 8.85 32.03 -35.21
N VAL A 13 10.15 31.72 -35.24
CA VAL A 13 10.77 30.80 -34.26
C VAL A 13 10.72 31.37 -32.86
N LEU A 14 11.00 32.67 -32.68
CA LEU A 14 10.94 33.33 -31.36
C LEU A 14 9.52 33.39 -30.81
N CYS A 15 8.52 33.68 -31.64
CA CYS A 15 7.11 33.65 -31.23
C CYS A 15 6.66 32.24 -30.81
N ALA A 16 7.03 31.21 -31.58
CA ALA A 16 6.70 29.82 -31.26
C ALA A 16 7.33 29.38 -29.92
N LEU A 17 8.62 29.69 -29.71
CA LEU A 17 9.31 29.38 -28.45
C LEU A 17 8.71 30.14 -27.27
N GLY A 18 8.28 31.39 -27.46
CA GLY A 18 7.59 32.17 -26.44
C GLY A 18 6.26 31.53 -26.00
N ILE A 19 5.45 31.08 -26.96
CA ILE A 19 4.18 30.40 -26.67
C ILE A 19 4.44 29.07 -25.96
N ILE A 20 5.40 28.26 -26.44
CA ILE A 20 5.76 26.99 -25.80
C ILE A 20 6.24 27.24 -24.36
N GLY A 21 7.04 28.28 -24.12
CA GLY A 21 7.52 28.65 -22.79
C GLY A 21 6.38 29.01 -21.82
N ILE A 22 5.38 29.77 -22.28
CA ILE A 22 4.21 30.11 -21.46
C ILE A 22 3.35 28.87 -21.19
N CYS A 23 3.06 28.07 -22.22
CA CYS A 23 2.26 26.85 -22.06
C CYS A 23 2.92 25.84 -21.13
N THR A 24 4.24 25.66 -21.22
CA THR A 24 5.00 24.76 -20.33
C THR A 24 5.04 25.29 -18.89
N ALA A 25 5.18 26.59 -18.67
CA ALA A 25 5.12 27.18 -17.33
C ALA A 25 3.74 27.00 -16.67
N LEU A 26 2.65 27.17 -17.43
CA LEU A 26 1.28 26.93 -16.95
C LEU A 26 1.00 25.44 -16.70
N ALA A 27 1.53 24.54 -17.53
CA ALA A 27 1.43 23.11 -17.31
C ALA A 27 2.18 22.68 -16.03
N LEU A 28 3.43 23.13 -15.85
CA LEU A 28 4.24 22.76 -14.68
C LEU A 28 3.63 23.25 -13.36
N THR A 29 2.95 24.39 -13.36
CA THR A 29 2.26 24.91 -12.16
C THR A 29 0.97 24.17 -11.82
N THR A 30 0.39 23.43 -12.77
CA THR A 30 -0.88 22.69 -12.60
C THR A 30 -0.70 21.18 -12.39
N MET A 31 0.46 20.61 -12.71
CA MET A 31 0.72 19.16 -12.60
C MET A 31 0.95 18.65 -11.16
N LYS A 32 1.66 19.39 -10.30
CA LYS A 32 2.01 18.93 -8.94
C LYS A 32 0.80 18.53 -8.05
N PRO A 33 -0.33 19.24 -8.04
CA PRO A 33 -1.51 18.83 -7.27
C PRO A 33 -2.22 17.59 -7.85
N ALA A 34 -2.09 17.35 -9.17
CA ALA A 34 -2.73 16.22 -9.84
C ALA A 34 -2.00 14.90 -9.54
N GLU A 35 -0.67 14.92 -9.47
CA GLU A 35 0.15 13.75 -9.15
C GLU A 35 -0.17 13.20 -7.76
N LYS A 36 -0.24 14.06 -6.73
CA LYS A 36 -0.59 13.62 -5.36
C LYS A 36 -1.97 12.99 -5.25
N LYS A 37 -2.97 13.55 -5.93
CA LYS A 37 -4.33 12.98 -5.97
C LYS A 37 -4.34 11.66 -6.72
N ALA A 38 -3.54 11.54 -7.79
CA ALA A 38 -3.40 10.31 -8.55
C ALA A 38 -2.75 9.20 -7.72
N THR A 39 -1.69 9.49 -6.95
CA THR A 39 -1.04 8.54 -6.03
C THR A 39 -2.03 7.96 -5.03
N LYS A 40 -2.78 8.82 -4.33
CA LYS A 40 -3.83 8.37 -3.38
C LYS A 40 -4.88 7.50 -4.05
N TYR A 41 -5.32 7.87 -5.25
CA TYR A 41 -6.29 7.09 -6.02
C TYR A 41 -5.75 5.72 -6.42
N LEU A 42 -4.53 5.66 -6.97
CA LEU A 42 -3.90 4.41 -7.39
C LEU A 42 -3.62 3.49 -6.20
N TYR A 43 -3.14 4.05 -5.09
CA TYR A 43 -2.96 3.34 -3.83
C TYR A 43 -4.27 2.70 -3.33
N MET A 44 -5.34 3.49 -3.25
CA MET A 44 -6.66 2.97 -2.82
C MET A 44 -7.22 1.94 -3.80
N ASN A 45 -6.98 2.11 -5.10
CA ASN A 45 -7.37 1.12 -6.10
C ASN A 45 -6.60 -0.20 -5.92
N ALA A 46 -5.30 -0.15 -5.60
CA ALA A 46 -4.51 -1.33 -5.26
C ALA A 46 -5.05 -2.03 -4.00
N TYR A 47 -5.26 -1.27 -2.92
CA TYR A 47 -5.82 -1.78 -1.67
C TYR A 47 -7.18 -2.47 -1.89
N ASN A 48 -8.14 -1.78 -2.51
CA ASN A 48 -9.48 -2.30 -2.75
C ASN A 48 -9.48 -3.50 -3.69
N SER A 49 -8.57 -3.52 -4.66
CA SER A 49 -8.41 -4.66 -5.58
C SER A 49 -7.89 -5.87 -4.83
N LEU A 50 -6.86 -5.71 -3.99
CA LEU A 50 -6.34 -6.79 -3.15
C LEU A 50 -7.41 -7.31 -2.18
N GLU A 51 -8.10 -6.42 -1.48
CA GLU A 51 -9.09 -6.79 -0.45
C GLU A 51 -10.21 -7.64 -1.05
N LYS A 52 -10.82 -7.15 -2.13
CA LYS A 52 -11.91 -7.86 -2.80
C LYS A 52 -11.42 -9.15 -3.47
N ALA A 53 -10.25 -9.13 -4.10
CA ALA A 53 -9.73 -10.29 -4.79
C ALA A 53 -9.36 -11.40 -3.81
N TYR A 54 -8.68 -11.07 -2.72
CA TYR A 54 -8.28 -12.04 -1.71
C TYR A 54 -9.49 -12.64 -0.98
N TYR A 55 -10.45 -11.79 -0.55
CA TYR A 55 -11.67 -12.29 0.08
C TYR A 55 -12.41 -13.29 -0.83
N ASN A 56 -12.61 -12.95 -2.10
CA ASN A 56 -13.31 -13.83 -3.02
C ASN A 56 -12.47 -15.06 -3.43
N SER A 57 -11.13 -14.96 -3.46
CA SER A 57 -10.28 -16.10 -3.79
C SER A 57 -10.32 -17.18 -2.72
N VAL A 58 -10.39 -16.79 -1.45
CA VAL A 58 -10.55 -17.75 -0.34
C VAL A 58 -11.90 -18.49 -0.46
N LEU A 59 -12.97 -17.81 -0.88
CA LEU A 59 -14.29 -18.44 -1.06
C LEU A 59 -14.33 -19.53 -2.14
N ILE A 60 -13.42 -19.47 -3.11
CA ILE A 60 -13.28 -20.49 -4.17
C ILE A 60 -12.17 -21.50 -3.87
N GLY A 61 -11.69 -21.57 -2.61
CA GLY A 61 -10.71 -22.55 -2.16
C GLY A 61 -9.24 -22.16 -2.39
N LYS A 62 -8.95 -20.97 -2.93
CA LYS A 62 -7.58 -20.47 -3.11
C LYS A 62 -7.09 -19.77 -1.84
N ASN A 63 -6.99 -20.53 -0.74
CA ASN A 63 -6.46 -20.06 0.54
C ASN A 63 -4.95 -20.40 0.65
N PRO A 64 -4.05 -19.41 0.64
CA PRO A 64 -2.61 -19.64 0.73
C PRO A 64 -2.11 -19.98 2.14
N PHE A 65 -3.00 -19.98 3.14
CA PHE A 65 -2.69 -20.32 4.53
C PHE A 65 -3.21 -21.70 4.95
N ARG A 66 -3.69 -22.52 4.00
CA ARG A 66 -4.22 -23.84 4.32
C ARG A 66 -3.13 -24.76 4.85
N GLU A 67 -3.43 -25.46 5.94
CA GLU A 67 -2.56 -26.50 6.49
C GLU A 67 -2.92 -27.89 5.93
N GLU A 68 -4.16 -28.07 5.51
CA GLU A 68 -4.66 -29.33 4.98
C GLU A 68 -4.26 -29.55 3.51
N PRO A 69 -4.01 -30.81 3.11
CA PRO A 69 -3.84 -31.16 1.70
C PRO A 69 -5.06 -30.75 0.87
N ASP A 70 -4.85 -30.41 -0.40
CA ASP A 70 -5.96 -30.12 -1.30
C ASP A 70 -6.64 -31.42 -1.73
N GLU A 71 -7.64 -31.29 -2.62
CA GLU A 71 -8.37 -32.43 -3.20
C GLU A 71 -7.44 -33.43 -3.91
N THR A 72 -6.23 -33.01 -4.30
CA THR A 72 -5.21 -33.86 -4.94
C THR A 72 -4.17 -34.42 -3.96
N GLY A 73 -4.28 -34.09 -2.67
CA GLY A 73 -3.37 -34.54 -1.62
C GLY A 73 -2.07 -33.73 -1.51
N ASN A 74 -1.96 -32.58 -2.18
CA ASN A 74 -0.77 -31.74 -2.13
C ASN A 74 -0.84 -30.75 -0.95
N VAL A 75 0.26 -30.65 -0.22
CA VAL A 75 0.46 -29.69 0.88
C VAL A 75 1.23 -28.47 0.35
N LEU A 76 0.97 -27.29 0.92
CA LEU A 76 1.74 -26.10 0.59
C LEU A 76 3.21 -26.25 1.02
N ILE A 77 4.11 -25.77 0.17
CA ILE A 77 5.54 -25.72 0.39
C ILE A 77 5.86 -24.27 0.76
N HIS A 78 6.58 -24.07 1.86
CA HIS A 78 7.10 -22.77 2.27
C HIS A 78 8.60 -22.90 2.54
N SER A 79 9.42 -22.32 1.67
CA SER A 79 10.88 -22.30 1.78
C SER A 79 11.43 -20.95 1.31
N ASP A 80 12.75 -20.76 1.46
CA ASP A 80 13.40 -19.52 1.03
C ASP A 80 13.42 -19.33 -0.50
N THR A 81 13.33 -20.41 -1.26
CA THR A 81 13.44 -20.39 -2.73
C THR A 81 12.14 -20.77 -3.45
N GLU A 82 11.19 -21.35 -2.73
CA GLU A 82 9.92 -21.82 -3.27
C GLU A 82 8.81 -21.71 -2.23
N ASP A 83 7.73 -21.03 -2.59
CA ASP A 83 6.51 -20.92 -1.80
C ASP A 83 5.27 -21.17 -2.69
N THR A 84 4.67 -22.36 -2.59
CA THR A 84 3.47 -22.68 -3.39
C THR A 84 2.21 -21.98 -2.86
N GLY A 85 2.23 -21.50 -1.62
CA GLY A 85 1.19 -20.61 -1.09
C GLY A 85 1.23 -19.23 -1.75
N THR A 86 2.43 -18.70 -2.05
CA THR A 86 2.58 -17.47 -2.86
C THR A 86 2.00 -17.63 -4.26
N GLN A 87 2.26 -18.77 -4.91
CA GLN A 87 1.64 -19.07 -6.21
C GLN A 87 0.11 -19.13 -6.08
N LEU A 88 -0.41 -19.85 -5.09
CA LEU A 88 -1.85 -19.97 -4.85
C LEU A 88 -2.51 -18.62 -4.57
N LEU A 89 -1.85 -17.75 -3.80
CA LEU A 89 -2.28 -16.37 -3.56
C LEU A 89 -2.33 -15.58 -4.87
N CYS A 90 -1.27 -15.61 -5.69
CA CYS A 90 -1.26 -14.94 -6.99
C CYS A 90 -2.39 -15.44 -7.91
N GLU A 91 -2.59 -16.75 -7.98
CA GLU A 91 -3.66 -17.35 -8.78
C GLU A 91 -5.03 -16.94 -8.27
N GLY A 92 -5.20 -16.78 -6.95
CA GLY A 92 -6.42 -16.27 -6.33
C GLY A 92 -6.69 -14.81 -6.66
N LEU A 93 -5.67 -13.96 -6.52
CA LEU A 93 -5.77 -12.54 -6.83
C LEU A 93 -6.11 -12.31 -8.30
N THR A 94 -5.46 -13.04 -9.21
CA THR A 94 -5.60 -12.84 -10.66
C THR A 94 -6.89 -13.42 -11.26
N THR A 95 -7.67 -14.17 -10.48
CA THR A 95 -9.07 -14.50 -10.81
C THR A 95 -9.97 -13.28 -10.77
N TYR A 96 -9.69 -12.31 -9.90
CA TYR A 96 -10.52 -11.11 -9.73
C TYR A 96 -9.83 -9.82 -10.19
N ILE A 97 -8.50 -9.82 -10.28
CA ILE A 97 -7.71 -8.74 -10.85
C ILE A 97 -7.39 -9.08 -12.30
N ASN A 98 -7.96 -8.33 -13.23
CA ASN A 98 -7.73 -8.53 -14.66
C ASN A 98 -6.24 -8.38 -15.00
N THR A 99 -5.69 -9.36 -15.71
CA THR A 99 -4.35 -9.31 -16.30
C THR A 99 -4.42 -9.59 -17.81
N ALA A 100 -3.36 -9.21 -18.54
CA ALA A 100 -3.25 -9.54 -19.98
C ALA A 100 -2.95 -11.02 -20.23
N THR A 101 -2.50 -11.75 -19.21
CA THR A 101 -2.02 -13.14 -19.26
C THR A 101 -2.98 -14.12 -18.62
N ASN A 102 -4.21 -13.70 -18.27
CA ASN A 102 -5.23 -14.62 -17.77
C ASN A 102 -5.50 -15.71 -18.82
N LYS A 103 -5.32 -16.96 -18.43
CA LYS A 103 -6.01 -18.06 -19.09
C LYS A 103 -7.49 -17.90 -18.75
N LYS A 104 -8.38 -18.01 -19.75
CA LYS A 104 -9.82 -17.87 -19.55
C LYS A 104 -10.50 -19.09 -20.15
N ASP A 105 -10.53 -20.17 -19.40
CA ASP A 105 -11.37 -21.32 -19.70
C ASP A 105 -12.27 -21.66 -18.50
N ALA A 106 -13.04 -22.75 -18.61
CA ALA A 106 -14.04 -23.10 -17.61
C ALA A 106 -13.44 -23.46 -16.24
N ASP A 107 -12.18 -23.87 -16.22
CA ASP A 107 -11.50 -24.42 -15.05
C ASP A 107 -10.40 -23.47 -14.54
N ASP A 108 -9.79 -22.68 -15.42
CA ASP A 108 -8.72 -21.72 -15.12
C ASP A 108 -9.10 -20.29 -15.54
N ASP A 109 -9.34 -19.42 -14.55
CA ASP A 109 -9.34 -17.95 -14.71
C ASP A 109 -8.28 -17.34 -13.79
N PHE A 110 -7.01 -17.44 -14.19
CA PHE A 110 -5.89 -16.84 -13.45
C PHE A 110 -4.71 -16.55 -14.37
N SER A 111 -3.78 -15.73 -13.89
CA SER A 111 -2.61 -15.31 -14.66
C SER A 111 -1.56 -16.43 -14.75
N THR A 112 -1.11 -16.74 -15.97
CA THR A 112 -0.08 -17.76 -16.20
C THR A 112 1.33 -17.36 -15.72
N THR A 113 1.49 -16.14 -15.20
CA THR A 113 2.78 -15.64 -14.69
C THR A 113 2.98 -15.90 -13.20
N CYS A 114 1.94 -16.33 -12.49
CA CYS A 114 2.02 -16.69 -11.07
C CYS A 114 3.05 -17.78 -10.84
N SER A 115 3.88 -17.62 -9.81
CA SER A 115 5.05 -18.45 -9.61
C SER A 115 5.38 -18.67 -8.14
N SER A 116 5.72 -19.91 -7.79
CA SER A 116 6.21 -20.24 -6.46
C SER A 116 7.64 -19.76 -6.19
N THR A 117 8.41 -19.37 -7.22
CA THR A 117 9.84 -19.09 -7.10
C THR A 117 10.21 -17.61 -7.34
N LYS A 118 9.31 -16.82 -7.93
CA LYS A 118 9.49 -15.35 -8.11
C LYS A 118 9.17 -14.58 -6.83
N LEU A 119 9.91 -14.86 -5.77
CA LEU A 119 9.64 -14.32 -4.45
C LEU A 119 10.38 -12.99 -4.26
N THR A 120 9.69 -12.00 -3.70
CA THR A 120 10.32 -10.72 -3.32
C THR A 120 10.57 -10.68 -1.83
N SER A 121 11.83 -10.45 -1.47
CA SER A 121 12.27 -10.39 -0.07
C SER A 121 11.60 -9.24 0.68
N GLU A 122 11.32 -9.41 1.97
CA GLU A 122 10.96 -8.32 2.87
C GLU A 122 12.07 -7.27 3.00
N MET A 123 13.30 -7.64 2.63
CA MET A 123 14.48 -6.77 2.58
C MET A 123 14.71 -6.13 1.20
N ALA A 124 13.74 -6.20 0.29
CA ALA A 124 13.89 -5.71 -1.08
C ALA A 124 14.28 -4.22 -1.12
N GLU A 125 15.37 -3.95 -1.83
CA GLU A 125 15.84 -2.61 -2.17
C GLU A 125 15.25 -2.18 -3.54
N PRO A 126 15.31 -0.90 -3.93
CA PRO A 126 14.76 -0.42 -5.21
C PRO A 126 15.20 -1.24 -6.43
N GLU A 127 16.44 -1.74 -6.43
CA GLU A 127 17.00 -2.60 -7.46
C GLU A 127 16.38 -4.01 -7.54
N ASP A 128 15.74 -4.51 -6.48
CA ASP A 128 15.14 -5.85 -6.42
C ASP A 128 13.76 -5.91 -7.09
N PHE A 129 13.14 -4.75 -7.33
CA PHE A 129 11.86 -4.62 -8.04
C PHE A 129 12.06 -4.68 -9.56
N THR A 130 12.55 -5.82 -10.01
CA THR A 130 12.78 -6.13 -11.43
C THR A 130 11.61 -6.90 -12.03
N ASP A 131 11.51 -6.91 -13.36
CA ASP A 131 10.48 -7.67 -14.07
C ASP A 131 10.57 -9.19 -13.83
N ASP A 132 11.72 -9.70 -13.38
CA ASP A 132 11.94 -11.12 -13.10
C ASP A 132 11.17 -11.60 -11.86
N ASN A 133 11.01 -10.71 -10.87
CA ASN A 133 10.32 -10.98 -9.60
C ASN A 133 8.82 -10.66 -9.65
N VAL A 134 8.32 -10.12 -10.77
CA VAL A 134 6.90 -9.80 -10.92
C VAL A 134 6.06 -11.08 -10.94
N GLN A 135 5.10 -11.16 -10.04
CA GLN A 135 4.10 -12.23 -9.99
C GLN A 135 3.04 -12.05 -11.08
N PHE A 136 2.53 -10.82 -11.23
CA PHE A 136 1.63 -10.48 -12.32
C PHE A 136 1.57 -8.97 -12.59
N ILE A 137 1.05 -8.61 -13.76
CA ILE A 137 0.78 -7.22 -14.17
C ILE A 137 -0.72 -7.05 -14.42
N ALA A 138 -1.35 -6.19 -13.63
CA ALA A 138 -2.77 -5.88 -13.81
C ALA A 138 -3.02 -5.08 -15.10
N SER A 139 -4.23 -5.14 -15.64
CA SER A 139 -4.60 -4.45 -16.89
C SER A 139 -4.47 -2.92 -16.83
N ASN A 140 -4.44 -2.34 -15.64
CA ASN A 140 -4.18 -0.91 -15.42
C ASN A 140 -2.67 -0.57 -15.35
N GLY A 141 -1.79 -1.56 -15.53
CA GLY A 141 -0.34 -1.41 -15.58
C GLY A 141 0.36 -1.56 -14.23
N MET A 142 -0.36 -1.75 -13.12
CA MET A 142 0.26 -1.99 -11.81
C MET A 142 0.96 -3.35 -11.77
N LYS A 143 2.16 -3.41 -11.19
CA LYS A 143 2.91 -4.66 -11.02
C LYS A 143 2.83 -5.14 -9.59
N PHE A 144 2.62 -6.43 -9.42
CA PHE A 144 2.47 -7.06 -8.13
C PHE A 144 3.63 -8.01 -7.89
N TYR A 145 4.21 -7.90 -6.69
CA TYR A 145 5.27 -8.75 -6.19
C TYR A 145 4.80 -9.33 -4.87
N ILE A 146 5.18 -10.56 -4.57
CA ILE A 146 4.71 -11.26 -3.36
C ILE A 146 5.91 -11.91 -2.70
N SER A 147 6.01 -11.78 -1.37
CA SER A 147 7.02 -12.47 -0.58
C SER A 147 6.72 -13.95 -0.42
N LYS A 148 7.65 -14.68 0.18
CA LYS A 148 7.30 -15.94 0.87
C LYS A 148 6.40 -15.67 2.09
N LEU A 149 5.81 -16.71 2.63
CA LEU A 149 5.11 -16.67 3.91
C LEU A 149 6.07 -16.22 5.02
N ILE A 150 5.69 -15.16 5.73
CA ILE A 150 6.39 -14.71 6.93
C ILE A 150 5.60 -15.21 8.13
N THR A 151 6.28 -15.92 9.02
CA THR A 151 5.69 -16.46 10.26
C THR A 151 6.51 -16.00 11.45
N LYS A 152 5.85 -15.42 12.44
CA LYS A 152 6.44 -15.10 13.75
C LYS A 152 5.41 -15.39 14.83
N ASP A 153 5.72 -16.34 15.71
CA ASP A 153 4.78 -16.85 16.71
C ASP A 153 3.46 -17.28 16.02
N ASP A 154 2.31 -16.74 16.44
CA ASP A 154 1.01 -17.03 15.83
C ASP A 154 0.67 -16.11 14.64
N LEU A 155 1.53 -15.15 14.29
CA LEU A 155 1.32 -14.24 13.18
C LEU A 155 1.84 -14.83 11.87
N LYS A 156 0.95 -15.04 10.90
CA LYS A 156 1.24 -15.50 9.54
C LYS A 156 0.77 -14.47 8.52
N PHE A 157 1.66 -14.05 7.61
CA PHE A 157 1.29 -13.09 6.56
C PHE A 157 2.18 -13.18 5.33
N TYR A 158 1.65 -12.71 4.20
CA TYR A 158 2.41 -12.40 2.99
C TYR A 158 2.55 -10.90 2.84
N LEU A 159 3.73 -10.44 2.43
CA LEU A 159 3.90 -9.07 1.92
C LEU A 159 3.58 -9.06 0.42
N VAL A 160 2.65 -8.20 0.05
CA VAL A 160 2.34 -7.89 -1.34
C VAL A 160 2.81 -6.47 -1.62
N PHE A 161 3.83 -6.35 -2.46
CA PHE A 161 4.30 -5.06 -2.94
C PHE A 161 3.59 -4.72 -4.24
N VAL A 162 3.06 -3.51 -4.33
CA VAL A 162 2.37 -3.01 -5.52
C VAL A 162 3.08 -1.78 -6.03
N ASP A 163 3.63 -1.91 -7.23
CA ASP A 163 4.15 -0.80 -8.01
C ASP A 163 2.99 -0.13 -8.75
N ILE A 164 2.57 1.02 -8.23
CA ILE A 164 1.44 1.79 -8.76
C ILE A 164 1.80 2.61 -10.00
N ASN A 165 3.10 2.81 -10.25
CA ASN A 165 3.62 3.56 -11.39
C ASN A 165 3.95 2.64 -12.59
N GLY A 166 4.05 1.33 -12.34
CA GLY A 166 4.12 0.28 -13.34
C GLY A 166 5.41 0.36 -14.15
N SER A 167 5.29 0.56 -15.46
CA SER A 167 6.47 0.64 -16.36
C SER A 167 7.12 2.03 -16.41
N LYS A 168 6.57 3.04 -15.72
CA LYS A 168 7.05 4.42 -15.76
C LYS A 168 8.23 4.63 -14.81
N LYS A 169 9.40 4.13 -15.19
CA LYS A 169 10.65 4.29 -14.41
C LYS A 169 11.04 5.78 -14.22
N PRO A 170 11.77 6.13 -13.15
CA PRO A 170 12.22 5.27 -12.05
C PRO A 170 11.10 4.99 -11.05
N ASN A 171 11.04 3.76 -10.51
CA ASN A 171 10.17 3.38 -9.41
C ASN A 171 11.00 3.26 -8.14
N SER A 172 10.46 3.65 -6.99
CA SER A 172 11.15 3.51 -5.71
C SER A 172 10.21 3.05 -4.61
N ILE A 173 10.73 2.22 -3.70
CA ILE A 173 10.11 1.92 -2.40
C ILE A 173 10.54 2.94 -1.33
N GLU A 174 11.60 3.70 -1.58
CA GLU A 174 12.11 4.69 -0.63
C GLU A 174 11.20 5.92 -0.54
N TYR A 175 11.17 6.52 0.65
CA TYR A 175 10.40 7.73 0.88
C TYR A 175 11.15 8.75 1.72
N THR A 176 11.58 9.83 1.08
CA THR A 176 12.42 10.84 1.75
C THR A 176 11.64 12.09 2.19
N TYR A 177 10.31 12.08 2.06
CA TYR A 177 9.49 13.28 2.25
C TYR A 177 9.38 13.78 3.70
N LYS A 178 9.72 12.96 4.71
CA LYS A 178 9.31 13.24 6.11
C LYS A 178 10.39 13.50 7.16
N PHE A 179 11.67 13.50 6.83
CA PHE A 179 12.72 13.80 7.82
C PHE A 179 13.31 15.22 7.76
N THR A 180 12.61 16.17 7.15
CA THR A 180 13.06 17.58 7.08
C THR A 180 12.37 18.47 8.11
N HIS A 181 12.51 18.15 9.39
CA HIS A 181 12.41 19.15 10.45
C HIS A 181 13.79 19.70 10.87
N ILE A 182 14.88 19.27 10.22
CA ILE A 182 16.25 19.71 10.53
C ILE A 182 16.80 20.60 9.39
N GLU A 183 16.73 21.92 9.62
CA GLU A 183 17.57 23.06 9.17
C GLU A 183 18.24 23.11 7.76
N SER A 184 17.98 22.18 6.84
CA SER A 184 18.58 22.20 5.49
C SER A 184 17.55 22.03 4.38
N GLU A 185 16.48 22.82 4.45
CA GLU A 185 15.36 22.88 3.48
C GLU A 185 15.83 22.96 2.01
N LYS A 186 16.98 23.59 1.74
CA LYS A 186 17.51 23.75 0.37
C LYS A 186 18.31 22.55 -0.18
N LYS A 187 18.81 21.66 0.68
CA LYS A 187 19.60 20.48 0.24
C LYS A 187 18.72 19.24 0.10
N ALA A 188 17.69 19.14 0.93
CA ALA A 188 16.73 18.02 0.91
C ALA A 188 15.71 18.11 -0.24
N GLU A 189 15.46 19.29 -0.80
CA GLU A 189 14.53 19.45 -1.93
C GLU A 189 14.95 18.73 -3.21
N LYS A 190 16.26 18.53 -3.42
CA LYS A 190 16.81 17.83 -4.59
C LYS A 190 16.73 16.30 -4.52
N ASN A 191 16.47 15.74 -3.34
CA ASN A 191 16.48 14.28 -3.10
C ASN A 191 15.11 13.78 -2.62
N ARG A 192 14.03 14.51 -2.91
CA ARG A 192 12.66 14.07 -2.61
C ARG A 192 12.29 12.90 -3.52
N ILE A 193 12.09 11.73 -2.92
CA ILE A 193 11.62 10.51 -3.56
C ILE A 193 10.23 10.26 -2.98
N GLU A 194 9.23 10.31 -3.85
CA GLU A 194 7.90 9.80 -3.56
C GLU A 194 7.89 8.29 -3.87
N PRO A 195 7.19 7.48 -3.08
CA PRO A 195 7.22 6.04 -3.27
C PRO A 195 6.24 5.68 -4.38
N ASP A 196 6.68 4.82 -5.28
CA ASP A 196 5.84 4.21 -6.32
C ASP A 196 5.45 2.79 -5.95
N ILE A 197 6.15 2.20 -4.98
CA ILE A 197 5.97 0.83 -4.53
C ILE A 197 5.48 0.85 -3.10
N TYR A 198 4.34 0.22 -2.85
CA TYR A 198 3.70 0.17 -1.55
C TYR A 198 3.53 -1.27 -1.07
N ALA A 199 3.78 -1.51 0.22
CA ALA A 199 3.60 -2.81 0.84
C ALA A 199 2.23 -2.94 1.51
N PHE A 200 1.62 -4.11 1.34
CA PHE A 200 0.43 -4.56 2.04
C PHE A 200 0.73 -5.91 2.69
N ALA A 201 0.26 -6.13 3.91
CA ALA A 201 0.30 -7.44 4.54
C ALA A 201 -1.07 -8.11 4.38
N ILE A 202 -1.08 -9.32 3.81
CA ILE A 202 -2.26 -10.19 3.76
C ILE A 202 -2.11 -11.21 4.88
N LEU A 203 -3.06 -11.25 5.81
CA LEU A 203 -3.08 -12.16 6.95
C LEU A 203 -3.98 -13.37 6.72
N ASP A 204 -3.73 -14.44 7.46
CA ASP A 204 -4.58 -15.63 7.51
C ASP A 204 -6.01 -15.36 8.01
N THR A 205 -6.20 -14.27 8.75
CA THR A 205 -7.53 -13.78 9.19
C THR A 205 -8.40 -13.22 8.06
N GLY A 206 -7.93 -13.20 6.81
CA GLY A 206 -8.66 -12.56 5.70
C GLY A 206 -8.40 -11.05 5.55
N ARG A 207 -7.63 -10.45 6.47
CA ARG A 207 -7.42 -8.99 6.53
C ARG A 207 -6.26 -8.55 5.63
N ILE A 208 -6.38 -7.35 5.09
CA ILE A 208 -5.31 -6.66 4.38
C ILE A 208 -4.93 -5.40 5.15
N CYS A 209 -3.68 -5.34 5.58
CA CYS A 209 -3.14 -4.23 6.35
C CYS A 209 -2.24 -3.35 5.46
N PRO A 210 -2.54 -2.05 5.32
CA PRO A 210 -1.57 -1.04 4.87
C PRO A 210 -0.34 -1.06 5.77
N ILE A 211 0.87 -1.18 5.23
CA ILE A 211 2.11 -1.14 6.02
C ILE A 211 3.09 -0.11 5.45
N GLY A 212 3.84 0.57 6.31
CA GLY A 212 4.89 1.52 5.93
C GLY A 212 4.36 2.95 5.75
N ILE A 213 4.77 3.62 4.67
CA ILE A 213 4.47 5.05 4.41
C ILE A 213 2.99 5.43 4.51
N PRO A 214 2.03 4.64 3.99
CA PRO A 214 0.60 4.95 4.09
C PRO A 214 0.10 5.08 5.54
N GLU A 215 0.81 4.50 6.50
CA GLU A 215 0.38 4.55 7.89
C GLU A 215 0.47 5.96 8.47
N TYR A 216 1.50 6.71 8.07
CA TYR A 216 1.82 8.01 8.64
C TYR A 216 1.73 9.18 7.66
N ASP A 217 1.70 8.96 6.34
CA ASP A 217 1.52 10.02 5.36
C ASP A 217 0.06 10.16 4.89
N SER A 218 -0.60 11.23 5.35
CA SER A 218 -1.96 11.61 4.95
C SER A 218 -2.10 11.98 3.46
N ASN A 219 -1.00 12.23 2.75
CA ASN A 219 -1.06 12.44 1.29
C ASN A 219 -1.32 11.13 0.53
N VAL A 220 -0.93 9.98 1.11
CA VAL A 220 -1.13 8.65 0.52
C VAL A 220 -2.43 8.05 1.01
N LEU A 221 -2.62 7.97 2.33
CA LEU A 221 -3.78 7.33 2.94
C LEU A 221 -4.31 8.20 4.08
N THR A 222 -5.62 8.42 4.07
CA THR A 222 -6.32 9.01 5.22
C THR A 222 -7.33 8.03 5.75
N ALA A 223 -7.60 8.12 7.03
CA ALA A 223 -8.57 7.31 7.71
C ALA A 223 -9.40 8.15 8.68
N ARG A 224 -10.57 7.62 9.01
CA ARG A 224 -11.45 8.06 10.08
C ARG A 224 -11.71 6.87 10.98
N PHE A 225 -12.02 7.09 12.24
CA PHE A 225 -12.60 6.03 13.05
C PHE A 225 -14.11 6.26 13.16
N ALA A 226 -14.84 5.17 13.30
CA ALA A 226 -16.24 5.19 13.65
C ALA A 226 -16.50 4.24 14.82
N TYR A 227 -17.56 4.55 15.55
CA TYR A 227 -18.12 3.71 16.60
C TYR A 227 -19.62 3.61 16.38
N PHE A 228 -20.21 2.52 16.87
CA PHE A 228 -21.66 2.36 16.87
C PHE A 228 -22.22 2.88 18.19
N THR A 229 -23.35 3.58 18.13
CA THR A 229 -24.13 3.90 19.34
C THR A 229 -24.80 2.64 19.89
N ASP A 230 -25.34 2.69 21.10
CA ASP A 230 -26.18 1.62 21.68
C ASP A 230 -27.38 1.25 20.77
N SER A 231 -27.82 2.19 19.91
CA SER A 231 -28.88 1.98 18.92
C SER A 231 -28.40 1.33 17.61
N GLY A 232 -27.10 1.08 17.45
CA GLY A 232 -26.49 0.54 16.25
C GLY A 232 -26.25 1.56 15.14
N ASP A 233 -26.34 2.86 15.42
CA ASP A 233 -26.10 3.91 14.42
C ASP A 233 -24.59 4.21 14.32
N PRO A 234 -24.00 4.21 13.11
CA PRO A 234 -22.58 4.49 12.95
C PRO A 234 -22.31 6.00 13.09
N LEU A 235 -21.44 6.36 14.03
CA LEU A 235 -20.92 7.72 14.21
C LEU A 235 -19.46 7.80 13.77
N TYR A 236 -19.18 8.71 12.85
CA TYR A 236 -17.84 8.90 12.29
C TYR A 236 -17.19 10.17 12.82
N THR A 237 -15.87 10.17 12.97
CA THR A 237 -15.15 11.44 13.08
C THR A 237 -15.34 12.28 11.83
N HIS A 238 -15.62 13.57 12.01
CA HIS A 238 -15.77 14.50 10.87
C HIS A 238 -14.46 14.78 10.14
N LYS A 239 -13.30 14.54 10.77
CA LYS A 239 -11.99 14.90 10.24
C LYS A 239 -11.19 13.65 9.86
N SER A 240 -10.84 13.55 8.58
CA SER A 240 -9.85 12.61 8.07
C SER A 240 -8.46 12.93 8.63
N MET A 241 -7.72 11.90 9.02
CA MET A 241 -6.37 12.00 9.57
C MET A 241 -5.46 10.89 9.03
N ALA A 242 -4.16 10.91 9.35
CA ALA A 242 -3.27 9.81 8.99
C ALA A 242 -3.73 8.51 9.69
N TYR A 243 -3.47 7.36 9.08
CA TYR A 243 -3.97 6.07 9.56
C TYR A 243 -3.55 5.78 11.01
N TYR A 244 -2.28 5.99 11.38
CA TYR A 244 -1.83 5.81 12.77
C TYR A 244 -2.53 6.77 13.76
N GLN A 245 -2.84 8.00 13.34
CA GLN A 245 -3.55 8.97 14.18
C GLN A 245 -4.99 8.55 14.40
N ALA A 246 -5.64 7.99 13.37
CA ALA A 246 -7.00 7.46 13.50
C ALA A 246 -7.02 6.30 14.51
N LYS A 247 -6.02 5.42 14.49
CA LYS A 247 -5.86 4.36 15.51
C LYS A 247 -5.65 4.94 16.90
N GLY A 248 -4.77 5.93 17.03
CA GLY A 248 -4.52 6.59 18.32
C GLY A 248 -5.73 7.31 18.89
N ALA A 249 -6.51 7.98 18.04
CA ALA A 249 -7.74 8.66 18.43
C ALA A 249 -8.89 7.70 18.76
N ALA A 250 -8.97 6.56 18.07
CA ALA A 250 -9.96 5.52 18.39
C ALA A 250 -9.64 4.86 19.74
N TRP A 251 -8.45 4.28 19.87
CA TRP A 251 -8.15 3.34 20.96
C TRP A 251 -7.21 3.90 22.03
N GLY A 252 -6.78 5.16 21.94
CA GLY A 252 -5.72 5.69 22.82
C GLY A 252 -4.37 5.00 22.63
N TYR A 253 -4.21 4.39 21.46
CA TYR A 253 -3.01 3.70 21.05
C TYR A 253 -1.90 4.72 20.74
N TYR A 254 -0.65 4.43 21.11
CA TYR A 254 0.49 5.37 21.11
C TYR A 254 0.45 6.54 22.12
N SER A 255 -0.65 6.75 22.86
CA SER A 255 -0.70 7.70 23.98
C SER A 255 -0.36 7.03 25.32
N GLY A 256 0.93 6.84 25.58
CA GLY A 256 1.61 6.82 26.89
C GLY A 256 1.16 5.91 28.04
N THR A 257 0.05 5.15 27.99
CA THR A 257 -0.47 4.42 29.18
C THR A 257 -1.09 3.04 28.92
N LYS A 258 -1.20 2.60 27.66
CA LYS A 258 -1.77 1.28 27.30
C LYS A 258 -0.68 0.20 27.06
N PRO A 259 -1.03 -1.10 27.05
CA PRO A 259 -0.07 -2.22 27.04
C PRO A 259 0.94 -2.13 25.91
N ASP A 260 2.06 -2.84 26.08
CA ASP A 260 3.19 -2.86 25.16
C ASP A 260 2.68 -3.12 23.72
N PRO A 261 2.88 -2.20 22.76
CA PRO A 261 2.29 -2.22 21.42
C PRO A 261 2.72 -3.39 20.52
N MET A 262 3.34 -4.44 21.06
CA MET A 262 4.03 -5.48 20.31
C MET A 262 3.37 -6.86 20.39
N GLU A 263 2.33 -7.05 21.21
CA GLU A 263 1.64 -8.34 21.29
C GLU A 263 0.56 -8.44 20.21
N TYR A 264 0.71 -9.42 19.31
CA TYR A 264 -0.26 -9.69 18.26
C TYR A 264 -1.55 -10.22 18.88
N ASN A 265 -2.67 -9.61 18.51
CA ASN A 265 -3.99 -10.14 18.85
C ASN A 265 -4.88 -10.09 17.59
N PRO A 266 -5.33 -11.24 17.06
CA PRO A 266 -6.14 -11.30 15.85
C PRO A 266 -7.51 -10.63 16.00
N ASP A 267 -8.02 -10.54 17.23
CA ASP A 267 -9.29 -9.90 17.56
C ASP A 267 -9.14 -8.38 17.74
N GLU A 268 -7.89 -7.87 17.86
CA GLU A 268 -7.58 -6.46 18.04
C GLU A 268 -6.86 -5.87 16.82
N PRO A 269 -7.59 -5.43 15.78
CA PRO A 269 -7.00 -4.92 14.53
C PRO A 269 -6.02 -3.75 14.68
N PHE A 270 -6.04 -3.07 15.83
CA PHE A 270 -5.18 -1.93 16.09
C PHE A 270 -3.73 -2.30 16.39
N THR A 271 -3.46 -3.50 16.93
CA THR A 271 -2.09 -3.99 17.22
C THR A 271 -1.39 -4.59 16.01
N MET A 272 -2.15 -5.00 14.99
CA MET A 272 -1.66 -5.77 13.83
C MET A 272 -0.46 -5.13 13.13
N ASN A 273 -0.50 -3.81 12.87
CA ASN A 273 0.56 -3.13 12.14
C ASN A 273 1.91 -3.14 12.87
N ASP A 274 1.91 -2.99 14.20
CA ASP A 274 3.13 -3.07 15.00
C ASP A 274 3.65 -4.49 15.08
N ALA A 275 2.77 -5.48 15.26
CA ALA A 275 3.13 -6.89 15.27
C ALA A 275 3.77 -7.32 13.92
N ILE A 276 3.17 -6.90 12.81
CA ILE A 276 3.70 -7.13 11.45
C ILE A 276 5.07 -6.46 11.30
N ARG A 277 5.22 -5.18 11.66
CA ARG A 277 6.53 -4.51 11.61
C ARG A 277 7.57 -5.19 12.48
N ALA A 278 7.20 -5.66 13.66
CA ALA A 278 8.10 -6.39 14.56
C ALA A 278 8.47 -7.78 14.03
N ALA A 279 7.67 -8.35 13.12
CA ALA A 279 7.95 -9.60 12.44
C ALA A 279 8.83 -9.43 11.18
N ILE A 280 8.84 -8.24 10.60
CA ILE A 280 9.71 -7.90 9.47
C ILE A 280 11.14 -7.64 10.00
N ASN A 281 12.14 -8.02 9.19
CA ASN A 281 13.54 -7.75 9.49
C ASN A 281 13.80 -6.25 9.69
N SER A 282 14.52 -5.88 10.75
CA SER A 282 14.78 -4.49 11.12
C SER A 282 15.55 -3.68 10.09
N GLY A 283 16.26 -4.34 9.17
CA GLY A 283 16.95 -3.68 8.07
C GLY A 283 16.07 -3.41 6.85
N SER A 284 14.82 -3.90 6.83
CA SER A 284 13.88 -3.64 5.74
C SER A 284 13.52 -2.17 5.68
N LYS A 285 13.40 -1.59 4.49
CA LYS A 285 12.93 -0.21 4.29
C LYS A 285 11.55 0.06 4.90
N ILE A 286 10.69 -0.97 4.96
CA ILE A 286 9.38 -0.88 5.63
C ILE A 286 9.52 -0.52 7.11
N VAL A 287 10.61 -0.98 7.75
CA VAL A 287 10.88 -0.80 9.18
C VAL A 287 11.89 0.32 9.43
N SER A 288 13.01 0.35 8.69
CA SER A 288 14.11 1.30 8.89
C SER A 288 13.72 2.74 8.61
N ASP A 289 12.86 2.95 7.60
CA ASP A 289 12.40 4.29 7.21
C ASP A 289 11.14 4.69 7.97
N PHE A 290 10.60 3.79 8.81
CA PHE A 290 9.42 4.05 9.61
C PHE A 290 9.76 5.03 10.74
N PRO A 291 9.03 6.15 10.85
CA PRO A 291 9.30 7.13 11.89
C PRO A 291 8.89 6.61 13.27
N ASP A 292 9.55 7.11 14.32
CA ASP A 292 9.06 6.91 15.69
C ASP A 292 7.72 7.63 15.87
N LEU A 293 6.63 6.87 15.93
CA LEU A 293 5.28 7.41 16.09
C LEU A 293 5.08 8.13 17.44
N LYS A 294 5.89 7.83 18.47
CA LYS A 294 5.83 8.55 19.75
C LYS A 294 6.28 10.01 19.59
N SER A 295 7.19 10.26 18.65
CA SER A 295 7.62 11.62 18.29
C SER A 295 6.57 12.39 17.47
N LEU A 296 5.58 11.66 16.92
CA LEU A 296 4.51 12.18 16.09
C LEU A 296 3.20 12.26 16.87
N GLU A 297 3.24 12.82 18.09
CA GLU A 297 2.12 12.86 19.04
C GLU A 297 0.76 12.95 18.32
N PRO A 298 -0.16 11.99 18.55
CA PRO A 298 -1.51 12.09 18.02
C PRO A 298 -2.05 13.45 18.46
N SER A 299 -2.31 14.33 17.49
CA SER A 299 -2.75 15.68 17.80
C SER A 299 -4.00 15.56 18.65
N SER A 300 -3.93 15.93 19.94
CA SER A 300 -5.11 15.95 20.78
C SER A 300 -6.17 16.76 20.04
N LEU A 301 -7.31 16.13 19.72
CA LEU A 301 -8.42 16.83 19.12
C LEU A 301 -8.87 17.85 20.16
N SER A 302 -8.53 19.12 19.95
CA SER A 302 -8.80 20.17 20.91
C SER A 302 -10.30 20.27 21.16
N GLY A 303 -10.76 20.02 22.40
CA GLY A 303 -12.12 20.35 22.84
C GLY A 303 -12.92 19.25 23.53
N SER A 304 -12.46 18.00 23.54
CA SER A 304 -13.10 16.90 24.29
C SER A 304 -12.09 15.76 24.44
N ALA A 305 -12.11 15.05 25.58
CA ALA A 305 -11.18 13.93 25.85
C ALA A 305 -11.12 13.00 24.62
N PRO A 306 -9.94 12.76 24.02
CA PRO A 306 -9.87 12.51 22.57
C PRO A 306 -10.08 11.03 22.18
N TYR A 307 -10.45 10.17 23.13
CA TYR A 307 -10.63 8.73 22.93
C TYR A 307 -12.12 8.41 22.91
N HIS A 308 -12.62 8.03 21.76
CA HIS A 308 -14.07 7.88 21.56
C HIS A 308 -14.53 6.41 21.51
N CYS A 309 -13.62 5.45 21.66
CA CYS A 309 -13.98 4.07 21.98
C CYS A 309 -13.85 3.92 23.50
N SER A 310 -14.98 3.85 24.21
CA SER A 310 -14.94 3.50 25.63
C SER A 310 -14.36 2.09 25.80
N ASN A 311 -13.88 1.73 27.00
CA ASN A 311 -13.41 0.36 27.24
C ASN A 311 -14.52 -0.69 27.01
N GLU A 312 -15.79 -0.28 27.05
CA GLU A 312 -16.96 -1.13 26.81
C GLU A 312 -17.26 -1.28 25.30
N ASP A 313 -16.73 -0.38 24.45
CA ASP A 313 -17.00 -0.30 23.01
C ASP A 313 -15.79 -0.63 22.12
N LEU A 314 -14.71 -1.21 22.69
CA LEU A 314 -13.48 -1.51 21.94
C LEU A 314 -13.74 -2.40 20.71
N GLU A 315 -14.66 -3.36 20.84
CA GLU A 315 -15.07 -4.28 19.77
C GLU A 315 -15.98 -3.61 18.72
N SER A 316 -16.66 -2.52 19.08
CA SER A 316 -17.59 -1.78 18.22
C SER A 316 -16.92 -0.61 17.48
N CYS A 317 -15.58 -0.51 17.58
CA CYS A 317 -14.80 0.54 16.95
C CYS A 317 -14.06 0.06 15.72
N TYR A 318 -14.14 0.85 14.65
CA TYR A 318 -13.59 0.49 13.35
C TYR A 318 -12.85 1.67 12.73
N ILE A 319 -11.77 1.36 12.02
CA ILE A 319 -11.06 2.34 11.19
C ILE A 319 -11.57 2.21 9.77
N PHE A 320 -12.11 3.31 9.26
CA PHE A 320 -12.52 3.46 7.88
C PHE A 320 -11.40 4.16 7.11
N LEU A 321 -10.83 3.47 6.14
CA LEU A 321 -9.96 4.09 5.17
C LEU A 321 -10.81 4.98 4.26
N ASP A 322 -10.38 6.22 4.04
CA ASP A 322 -11.12 7.13 3.17
C ASP A 322 -10.94 6.72 1.72
N GLU A 323 -11.90 5.98 1.22
CA GLU A 323 -12.05 5.75 -0.21
C GLU A 323 -12.28 7.09 -0.92
N TYR A 324 -11.56 7.29 -2.01
CA TYR A 324 -11.84 8.39 -2.92
C TYR A 324 -13.21 8.13 -3.55
N ARG A 325 -14.26 8.83 -3.09
CA ARG A 325 -15.52 8.91 -3.83
C ARG A 325 -15.21 9.63 -5.15
N GLN A 326 -15.40 8.93 -6.27
CA GLN A 326 -15.43 9.54 -7.60
C GLN A 326 -16.55 10.58 -7.67
#